data_AF-A0A7L2W6Q4-F1
#
_entry.id   AF-A0A7L2W6Q4-F1
#
_cell.length_a   1.000
_cell.length_b   1.000
_cell.length_c   1.000
_cell.angle_alpha   90.00
_cell.angle_beta   90.00
_cell.angle_gamma   90.00
#
_symmetry.space_group_name_H-M   'P 1'
#
loop_
_entity.id
_entity.type
_entity.pdbx_description
1 polymer ?
#
loop_
_entity_poly.entity_id
_entity_poly.type
_entity_poly.pdbx_seq_one_letter_code
_entity_poly.pdbx_strand_id
1 'polypeptide(L)'
;FLVQSCFNSAELTEDQRLLLLESLEEKIVPQQLKLVREQHSKGHFSVDASLLSFSQEREQKITIAMVEMSGVKLQKDGSAVCTKAFSATAALYVSLYVLDLLSN
;
A
#
# COMPACT_ATOMS: atom_id res chain seq x y z
N PHE A 1 12.73 -16.70 -4.72
CA PHE A 1 13.78 -15.67 -4.58
C PHE A 1 13.21 -14.25 -4.46
N LEU A 2 12.38 -13.76 -5.39
CA LEU A 2 11.82 -12.39 -5.32
C LEU A 2 10.88 -12.13 -4.11
N VAL A 3 9.99 -13.08 -3.78
CA VAL A 3 9.10 -12.95 -2.60
C VAL A 3 9.92 -12.82 -1.31
N GLN A 4 10.97 -13.64 -1.17
CA GLN A 4 11.83 -13.62 0.01
C GLN A 4 12.62 -12.30 0.13
N SER A 5 13.00 -11.65 -0.98
CA SER A 5 13.69 -10.35 -0.91
C SER A 5 12.73 -9.20 -0.61
N CYS A 6 11.52 -9.22 -1.16
CA CYS A 6 10.48 -8.21 -0.89
C CYS A 6 9.99 -8.29 0.57
N PHE A 7 9.73 -9.50 1.07
CA PHE A 7 9.34 -9.71 2.47
C PHE A 7 10.50 -9.58 3.48
N ASN A 8 11.74 -9.40 3.03
CA ASN A 8 12.90 -9.11 3.89
C ASN A 8 13.37 -7.65 3.79
N SER A 9 12.67 -6.76 3.08
CA SER A 9 13.06 -5.35 3.00
C SER A 9 13.00 -4.71 4.39
N ALA A 10 14.15 -4.33 4.94
CA ALA A 10 14.27 -3.66 6.25
C ALA A 10 13.44 -2.36 6.37
N GLU A 11 12.99 -1.84 5.23
CA GLU A 11 12.17 -0.63 5.11
C GLU A 11 10.68 -0.85 5.47
N LEU A 12 10.18 -2.09 5.46
CA LEU A 12 8.81 -2.42 5.87
C LEU A 12 8.82 -3.05 7.26
N THR A 13 7.95 -2.56 8.14
CA THR A 13 7.77 -3.13 9.48
C THR A 13 7.16 -4.53 9.42
N GLU A 14 7.31 -5.32 10.49
CA GLU A 14 6.71 -6.65 10.58
C GLU A 14 5.18 -6.60 10.45
N ASP A 15 4.54 -5.63 11.12
CA ASP A 15 3.10 -5.39 11.01
C ASP A 15 2.67 -5.07 9.57
N GLN A 16 3.45 -4.26 8.85
CA GLN A 16 3.15 -3.92 7.46
C GLN A 16 3.26 -5.13 6.53
N ARG A 17 4.17 -6.08 6.83
CA ARG A 17 4.29 -7.35 6.10
C ARG A 17 3.12 -8.29 6.40
N LEU A 18 2.62 -8.32 7.64
CA LEU A 18 1.42 -9.07 7.98
C LEU A 18 0.20 -8.53 7.22
N LEU A 19 0.05 -7.21 7.13
CA LEU A 19 -1.00 -6.58 6.33
C LEU A 19 -0.88 -6.91 4.83
N LEU A 20 0.33 -7.06 4.29
CA LEU A 20 0.54 -7.51 2.91
C LEU A 20 0.06 -8.95 2.68
N LEU A 21 0.27 -9.85 3.65
CA LEU A 21 -0.24 -11.22 3.59
C LEU A 21 -1.77 -11.26 3.70
N GLU A 22 -2.34 -10.47 4.60
CA GLU A 22 -3.80 -10.34 4.75
C GLU A 22 -4.43 -9.76 3.48
N SER A 23 -3.77 -8.78 2.85
CA SER A 23 -4.21 -8.20 1.57
C SER A 23 -4.21 -9.19 0.42
N LEU A 24 -3.26 -10.12 0.42
CA LEU A 24 -3.19 -11.21 -0.55
C LEU A 24 -4.36 -12.19 -0.37
N GLU A 25 -4.65 -12.57 0.87
CA GLU A 25 -5.77 -13.44 1.21
C GLU A 25 -7.13 -12.83 0.84
N GLU A 26 -7.30 -11.53 1.12
CA GLU A 26 -8.50 -10.74 0.78
C GLU A 26 -8.57 -10.34 -0.70
N LYS A 27 -7.55 -10.67 -1.51
CA LYS A 27 -7.48 -10.35 -2.95
C LYS A 27 -7.62 -8.86 -3.28
N ILE A 28 -7.12 -8.00 -2.39
CA ILE A 28 -7.18 -6.53 -2.54
C ILE A 28 -5.88 -5.90 -3.04
N VAL A 29 -4.83 -6.70 -3.25
CA VAL A 29 -3.52 -6.26 -3.76
C VAL A 29 -3.62 -5.40 -5.05
N PRO A 30 -4.43 -5.75 -6.08
CA PRO A 30 -4.51 -4.94 -7.29
C PRO A 30 -5.05 -3.52 -7.02
N GLN A 31 -6.04 -3.39 -6.13
CA GLN A 31 -6.63 -2.11 -5.75
C GLN A 31 -5.65 -1.25 -4.95
N GLN A 32 -4.89 -1.87 -4.04
CA GLN A 32 -3.84 -1.21 -3.26
C GLN A 32 -2.69 -0.72 -4.15
N LEU A 33 -2.25 -1.55 -5.12
CA LEU A 33 -1.20 -1.18 -6.06
C LEU A 33 -1.60 0.03 -6.91
N LYS A 34 -2.86 0.09 -7.35
CA LYS A 34 -3.40 1.25 -8.08
C LYS A 34 -3.33 2.52 -7.22
N LEU A 35 -3.73 2.43 -5.95
CA LEU A 35 -3.69 3.55 -5.00
C LEU A 35 -2.27 4.09 -4.79
N VAL A 36 -1.31 3.21 -4.48
CA VAL A 36 0.10 3.60 -4.24
C VAL A 36 0.75 4.16 -5.51
N ARG A 37 0.41 3.62 -6.69
CA ARG A 37 0.88 4.16 -7.98
C ARG A 37 0.37 5.57 -8.24
N GLU A 38 -0.92 5.81 -8.00
CA GLU A 38 -1.51 7.14 -8.20
C GLU A 38 -0.88 8.18 -7.26
N GLN A 39 -0.61 7.79 -6.01
CA GLN A 39 0.12 8.63 -5.05
C GLN A 39 1.55 8.98 -5.53
N HIS A 40 2.26 8.03 -6.14
CA HIS A 40 3.63 8.27 -6.61
C HIS A 40 3.69 9.13 -7.89
N SER A 41 2.67 9.05 -8.75
CA SER A 41 2.68 9.68 -10.08
C SER A 41 2.34 11.17 -10.11
N LYS A 42 1.52 11.68 -9.18
CA LYS A 42 0.97 13.04 -9.28
C LYS A 42 1.79 14.11 -8.57
N GLY A 43 2.79 13.77 -7.76
CA GLY A 43 3.57 14.73 -6.95
C GLY A 43 2.75 15.53 -5.91
N HIS A 44 1.43 15.50 -6.03
CA HIS A 44 0.42 16.05 -5.16
C HIS A 44 -0.46 14.90 -4.70
N PHE A 45 -0.60 14.79 -3.39
CA PHE A 45 -1.31 13.71 -2.71
C PHE A 45 -2.82 13.91 -2.77
N SER A 46 -3.41 13.93 -3.96
CA SER A 46 -4.87 13.86 -4.13
C SER A 46 -5.17 12.46 -4.65
N VAL A 47 -5.64 11.60 -3.74
CA VAL A 47 -6.14 10.28 -4.08
C VAL A 47 -7.60 10.46 -4.49
N ASP A 48 -7.99 9.91 -5.63
CA ASP A 48 -9.41 9.83 -5.98
C ASP A 48 -10.11 8.99 -4.89
N ALA A 49 -11.11 9.57 -4.22
CA ALA A 49 -11.85 8.90 -3.15
C ALA A 49 -12.50 7.59 -3.63
N SER A 50 -12.74 7.45 -4.95
CA SER A 50 -13.18 6.19 -5.55
C SER A 50 -12.16 5.04 -5.42
N LEU A 51 -10.88 5.34 -5.22
CA LEU A 51 -9.84 4.31 -5.02
C LEU A 51 -9.89 3.72 -3.61
N LEU A 52 -10.49 4.44 -2.67
CA LEU A 52 -10.78 3.98 -1.32
C LEU A 52 -12.17 3.32 -1.20
N SER A 53 -12.92 3.18 -2.30
CA SER A 53 -14.18 2.44 -2.29
C SER A 53 -13.90 0.93 -2.31
N PHE A 54 -13.53 0.41 -1.15
CA PHE A 54 -13.45 -1.03 -0.93
C PHE A 54 -14.85 -1.62 -0.73
N SER A 55 -15.00 -2.90 -1.04
CA SER A 55 -16.29 -3.58 -0.89
C SER A 55 -16.63 -3.80 0.59
N GLN A 56 -15.60 -3.91 1.43
CA GLN A 56 -15.72 -4.12 2.87
C GLN A 56 -14.92 -3.09 3.67
N GLU A 57 -15.44 -2.70 4.84
CA GLU A 57 -14.75 -1.80 5.77
C GLU A 57 -13.38 -2.37 6.22
N ARG A 58 -13.25 -3.70 6.31
CA ARG A 58 -12.00 -4.38 6.66
C ARG A 58 -10.90 -4.12 5.62
N GLU A 59 -11.21 -4.28 4.35
CA GLU A 59 -10.28 -4.06 3.22
C GLU A 59 -9.75 -2.61 3.22
N GLN A 60 -10.63 -1.65 3.51
CA GLN A 60 -10.27 -0.24 3.66
C GLN A 60 -9.33 -0.02 4.85
N LYS A 61 -9.62 -0.63 6.01
CA LYS A 61 -8.76 -0.53 7.21
C LYS A 61 -7.37 -1.10 6.97
N ILE A 62 -7.28 -2.27 6.34
CA ILE A 62 -5.99 -2.91 5.98
C ILE A 62 -5.17 -1.95 5.10
N THR A 63 -5.80 -1.38 4.07
CA THR A 63 -5.12 -0.49 3.12
C THR A 63 -4.66 0.81 3.78
N ILE A 64 -5.50 1.44 4.60
CA ILE A 64 -5.15 2.68 5.31
C ILE A 64 -3.97 2.42 6.24
N ALA A 65 -4.05 1.38 7.09
CA ALA A 65 -2.99 1.04 8.03
C ALA A 65 -1.66 0.79 7.32
N MET A 66 -1.68 0.04 6.21
CA MET A 66 -0.49 -0.29 5.45
C MET A 66 0.17 0.95 4.79
N VAL A 67 -0.63 1.87 4.26
CA VAL A 67 -0.13 3.11 3.65
C VAL A 67 0.37 4.08 4.72
N GLU A 68 -0.31 4.21 5.86
CA GLU A 68 0.13 5.04 6.99
C GLU A 68 1.45 4.56 7.59
N MET A 69 1.64 3.24 7.70
CA MET A 69 2.91 2.63 8.13
C MET A 69 4.07 2.92 7.17
N SER A 70 3.80 3.25 5.90
CA SER A 70 4.82 3.69 4.93
C SER A 70 5.21 5.16 5.04
N GLY A 71 4.70 5.88 6.04
CA GLY A 71 4.98 7.31 6.26
C GLY A 71 4.07 8.24 5.46
N VAL A 72 2.99 7.72 4.88
CA VAL A 72 1.99 8.49 4.12
C VAL A 72 0.72 8.61 4.94
N LYS A 73 0.43 9.79 5.50
CA LYS A 73 -0.85 10.02 6.20
C LYS A 73 -1.95 10.30 5.21
N LEU A 74 -2.92 9.39 5.07
CA LEU A 74 -4.15 9.61 4.32
C LEU A 74 -5.12 10.45 5.16
N GLN A 75 -5.51 11.60 4.66
CA GLN A 75 -6.56 12.42 5.26
C GLN A 75 -7.94 11.94 4.80
N LYS A 76 -8.95 12.18 5.65
CA LYS A 76 -10.35 11.79 5.40
C LYS A 76 -10.96 12.44 4.17
N ASP A 77 -10.38 13.53 3.68
CA ASP A 77 -10.79 14.25 2.47
C ASP A 77 -10.16 13.67 1.18
N GLY A 78 -9.40 12.57 1.29
CA GLY A 78 -8.68 11.95 0.17
C GLY A 78 -7.34 12.63 -0.14
N SER A 79 -6.96 13.67 0.60
CA SER A 79 -5.61 14.21 0.51
C SER A 79 -4.62 13.30 1.28
N ALA A 80 -3.31 13.40 1.00
CA ALA A 80 -2.30 12.75 1.83
C ALA A 80 -1.14 13.69 2.15
N VAL A 81 -0.44 13.42 3.25
CA VAL A 81 0.76 14.15 3.64
C VAL A 81 1.89 13.14 3.73
N CYS A 82 2.92 13.30 2.88
CA CYS A 82 4.12 12.46 2.98
C CYS A 82 5.02 13.00 4.08
N THR A 83 5.12 12.22 5.15
CA THR A 83 6.03 12.45 6.25
C THR A 83 7.23 11.52 6.10
N LYS A 84 8.21 11.96 5.31
CA LYS A 84 9.63 11.57 5.40
C LYS A 84 10.12 10.16 4.98
N ALA A 85 9.31 9.22 4.50
CA ALA A 85 9.82 7.87 4.16
C ALA A 85 9.59 7.44 2.69
N PHE A 86 10.26 8.10 1.73
CA PHE A 86 10.25 7.71 0.32
C PHE A 86 10.69 6.24 0.11
N SER A 87 11.63 5.75 0.94
CA SER A 87 12.11 4.37 0.90
C SER A 87 11.04 3.36 1.29
N ALA A 88 10.27 3.61 2.36
CA ALA A 88 9.19 2.73 2.80
C ALA A 88 8.03 2.70 1.80
N THR A 89 7.65 3.84 1.23
CA THR A 89 6.62 3.90 0.16
C THR A 89 7.08 3.15 -1.10
N ALA A 90 8.35 3.29 -1.49
CA ALA A 90 8.91 2.56 -2.62
C ALA A 90 8.97 1.04 -2.36
N ALA A 91 9.38 0.62 -1.16
CA ALA A 91 9.38 -0.78 -0.74
C ALA A 91 7.97 -1.37 -0.74
N LEU A 92 6.97 -0.61 -0.30
CA LEU A 92 5.56 -0.99 -0.33
C LEU A 92 5.07 -1.18 -1.77
N TYR A 93 5.37 -0.22 -2.66
CA TYR A 93 5.01 -0.31 -4.09
C TYR A 93 5.61 -1.56 -4.74
N VAL A 94 6.91 -1.81 -4.55
CA VAL A 94 7.60 -2.98 -5.11
C VAL A 94 6.99 -4.27 -4.58
N SER A 95 6.67 -4.33 -3.29
CA SER A 95 6.07 -5.52 -2.67
C SER A 95 4.68 -5.80 -3.24
N LEU A 96 3.82 -4.79 -3.33
CA LEU A 96 2.49 -4.92 -3.94
C LEU A 96 2.57 -5.32 -5.42
N TYR A 97 3.53 -4.77 -6.17
CA TYR A 97 3.74 -5.12 -7.58
C TYR A 97 4.15 -6.58 -7.78
N VAL A 98 5.07 -7.07 -6.94
CA VAL A 98 5.49 -8.47 -6.98
C VAL A 98 4.35 -9.40 -6.55
N LEU A 99 3.59 -9.03 -5.53
CA LEU A 99 2.43 -9.81 -5.09
C LEU A 99 1.34 -9.88 -6.18
N ASP A 100 1.01 -8.77 -6.84
CA ASP A 100 0.05 -8.71 -7.94
C ASP A 100 0.49 -9.62 -9.11
N LEU A 101 1.78 -9.59 -9.46
CA LEU A 101 2.35 -10.43 -10.52
C LEU A 101 2.25 -11.94 -10.19
N LEU A 102 2.40 -12.31 -8.92
CA LEU A 102 2.39 -13.71 -8.48
C LEU A 102 1.00 -14.25 -8.14
N SER A 103 0.02 -13.36 -8.02
CA SER A 103 -1.38 -13.72 -7.74
C SER A 103 -2.21 -13.91 -9.01
N ASN A 104 -1.61 -13.67 -10.18
CA ASN A 104 -2.12 -14.01 -11.52
C ASN A 104 -1.69 -15.42 -11.93
#